data_AF-A0A8C4WKF1-F1
#
_entry.id   AF-A0A8C4WKF1-F1
#
_cell.length_a   1.000
_cell.length_b   1.000
_cell.length_c   1.000
_cell.angle_alpha   90.00
_cell.angle_beta   90.00
_cell.angle_gamma   90.00
#
_symmetry.space_group_name_H-M   'P 1'
#
loop_
_entity.id
_entity.type
_entity.pdbx_description
1 polymer ?
#
loop_
_entity_poly.entity_id
_entity_poly.type
_entity_poly.pdbx_seq_one_letter_code
_entity_poly.pdbx_strand_id
1 'polypeptide(L)'
;MAWAPLLLTLLTYCSGSLAQYVLTQPPVVSVSPGQSAQLTCTGEKIDKQYVHWYQQKPGHAPVLVIYDDSERPSGIPDRFSGASSGNTATLTITGVQAQDEADYYCQRWDSDSSSYIFGGGTQLTVLGQPKASPTVHLFPPSSEEINAKSKATLVCLLGSFYPGSVQVTWKADGQQISTGVETTKPSKQSDNKYMASSYLSLTGSDWNTHETYTCQVTHDGKNFKKSLQRSQCS
;
A
#
# COMPACT_ATOMS: atom_id res chain seq x y z
N MET A 1 -39.77 -10.98 48.13
CA MET A 1 -39.00 -10.17 47.16
C MET A 1 -37.91 -11.06 46.57
N ALA A 2 -38.29 -11.86 45.58
CA ALA A 2 -37.42 -12.83 44.92
C ALA A 2 -37.19 -12.36 43.48
N TRP A 3 -36.20 -11.49 43.28
CA TRP A 3 -35.91 -10.93 41.96
C TRP A 3 -34.41 -10.68 41.75
N ALA A 4 -33.58 -11.61 42.22
CA ALA A 4 -32.13 -11.45 42.26
C ALA A 4 -31.26 -12.63 41.76
N PRO A 5 -31.74 -13.61 40.95
CA PRO A 5 -30.79 -14.49 40.27
C PRO A 5 -30.95 -14.59 38.75
N LEU A 6 -31.67 -13.67 38.09
CA LEU A 6 -31.88 -13.74 36.63
C LEU A 6 -30.89 -12.94 35.78
N LEU A 7 -29.82 -12.40 36.38
CA LEU A 7 -28.87 -11.50 35.73
C LEU A 7 -27.48 -12.10 35.45
N LEU A 8 -27.28 -13.41 35.68
CA LEU A 8 -25.98 -14.07 35.48
C LEU A 8 -25.95 -15.18 34.41
N THR A 9 -26.99 -15.34 33.59
CA THR A 9 -27.00 -16.35 32.50
C THR A 9 -27.00 -15.78 31.09
N LEU A 10 -26.65 -14.50 30.91
CA LEU A 10 -26.60 -13.85 29.60
C LEU A 10 -25.21 -13.27 29.26
N LEU A 11 -24.15 -14.03 29.51
CA LEU A 11 -22.77 -13.65 29.15
C LEU A 11 -21.99 -14.73 28.39
N THR A 12 -22.67 -15.74 27.85
CA THR A 12 -21.98 -16.84 27.14
C THR A 12 -22.74 -17.27 25.90
N TYR A 13 -23.03 -16.37 24.96
CA TYR A 13 -23.33 -16.79 23.59
C TYR A 13 -22.77 -15.82 22.55
N CYS A 14 -21.93 -16.41 21.69
CA CYS A 14 -21.45 -15.89 20.41
C CYS A 14 -20.27 -14.91 20.42
N SER A 15 -19.09 -15.38 20.86
CA SER A 15 -17.84 -15.02 20.17
C SER A 15 -17.62 -15.97 18.98
N GLY A 16 -18.57 -16.00 18.05
CA GLY A 16 -18.32 -16.54 16.73
C GLY A 16 -17.49 -15.51 15.97
N SER A 17 -16.15 -15.67 15.95
CA SER A 17 -15.37 -14.97 14.93
C SER A 17 -15.86 -15.46 13.58
N LEU A 18 -16.57 -14.61 12.86
CA LEU A 18 -16.76 -14.76 11.42
C LEU A 18 -15.38 -14.58 10.78
N ALA A 19 -14.53 -15.59 10.83
CA ALA A 19 -13.34 -15.65 10.01
C ALA A 19 -13.84 -15.77 8.57
N GLN A 20 -13.99 -14.63 7.90
CA GLN A 20 -14.25 -14.59 6.47
C GLN A 20 -13.15 -15.42 5.80
N TYR A 21 -13.56 -16.31 4.89
CA TYR A 21 -12.60 -17.09 4.12
C TYR A 21 -11.76 -16.12 3.27
N VAL A 22 -10.47 -16.05 3.55
CA VAL A 22 -9.55 -15.09 2.92
C VAL A 22 -8.41 -15.84 2.27
N LEU A 23 -8.14 -15.48 1.02
CA LEU A 23 -6.95 -15.94 0.32
C LEU A 23 -5.73 -15.20 0.87
N THR A 24 -4.70 -15.95 1.25
CA THR A 24 -3.48 -15.38 1.80
C THR A 24 -2.42 -15.24 0.73
N GLN A 25 -1.82 -14.05 0.64
CA GLN A 25 -0.71 -13.74 -0.24
C GLN A 25 0.45 -13.16 0.59
N PRO A 26 1.72 -13.42 0.22
CA PRO A 26 2.83 -12.70 0.81
C PRO A 26 2.72 -11.21 0.44
N PRO A 27 3.00 -10.28 1.38
CA PRO A 27 2.80 -8.85 1.11
C PRO A 27 3.79 -8.31 0.06
N VAL A 28 5.00 -8.87 0.00
CA VAL A 28 6.06 -8.44 -0.92
C VAL A 28 6.83 -9.65 -1.42
N VAL A 29 7.18 -9.65 -2.71
CA VAL A 29 8.17 -10.56 -3.31
C VAL A 29 9.21 -9.70 -4.02
N SER A 30 10.49 -10.04 -3.86
CA SER A 30 11.61 -9.31 -4.46
C SER A 30 12.50 -10.28 -5.24
N VAL A 31 12.82 -9.94 -6.49
CA VAL A 31 13.55 -10.82 -7.41
C VAL A 31 14.50 -10.03 -8.29
N SER A 32 15.67 -10.56 -8.64
CA SER A 32 16.60 -9.80 -9.51
C SER A 32 16.12 -9.77 -10.98
N PRO A 33 16.47 -8.74 -11.78
CA PRO A 33 16.19 -8.72 -13.20
C PRO A 33 16.61 -10.02 -13.89
N GLY A 34 15.76 -10.55 -14.76
CA GLY A 34 16.02 -11.78 -15.52
C GLY A 34 15.81 -13.09 -14.74
N GLN A 35 15.66 -13.05 -13.41
CA GLN A 35 15.27 -14.22 -12.63
C GLN A 35 13.76 -14.46 -12.69
N SER A 36 13.30 -15.59 -12.15
CA SER A 36 11.88 -15.95 -12.09
C SER A 36 11.27 -15.59 -10.74
N ALA A 37 10.18 -14.83 -10.74
CA ALA A 37 9.34 -14.62 -9.55
C ALA A 37 8.28 -15.73 -9.44
N GLN A 38 7.99 -16.14 -8.20
CA GLN A 38 6.84 -16.98 -7.89
C GLN A 38 6.00 -16.28 -6.82
N LEU A 39 4.76 -15.97 -7.17
CA LEU A 39 3.79 -15.32 -6.31
C LEU A 39 2.75 -16.37 -5.92
N THR A 40 2.60 -16.61 -4.61
CA THR A 40 1.73 -17.66 -4.10
C THR A 40 0.44 -17.07 -3.55
N CYS A 41 -0.64 -17.84 -3.70
CA CYS A 41 -1.95 -17.55 -3.16
C CYS A 41 -2.46 -18.83 -2.49
N THR A 42 -2.69 -18.78 -1.18
CA THR A 42 -3.09 -19.95 -0.39
C THR A 42 -4.50 -19.80 0.17
N GLY A 43 -5.22 -20.92 0.16
CA GLY A 43 -6.56 -21.04 0.71
C GLY A 43 -7.00 -22.51 0.72
N GLU A 44 -7.91 -22.89 1.62
CA GLU A 44 -8.41 -24.26 1.65
C GLU A 44 -9.13 -24.64 0.35
N LYS A 45 -8.76 -25.79 -0.23
CA LYS A 45 -9.38 -26.34 -1.45
C LYS A 45 -9.38 -25.34 -2.62
N ILE A 46 -8.30 -24.56 -2.77
CA ILE A 46 -8.20 -23.53 -3.82
C ILE A 46 -8.31 -24.13 -5.21
N ASP A 47 -7.77 -25.34 -5.39
CA ASP A 47 -7.80 -26.11 -6.65
C ASP A 47 -9.18 -26.66 -7.04
N LYS A 48 -10.23 -26.43 -6.23
CA LYS A 48 -11.60 -26.83 -6.56
C LYS A 48 -12.34 -25.82 -7.41
N GLN A 49 -11.76 -24.64 -7.61
CA GLN A 49 -12.31 -23.56 -8.42
C GLN A 49 -11.17 -22.92 -9.21
N TYR A 50 -11.52 -22.29 -10.34
CA TYR A 50 -10.56 -21.57 -11.14
C TYR A 50 -9.99 -20.37 -10.37
N VAL A 51 -8.66 -20.24 -10.43
CA VAL A 51 -7.94 -19.08 -9.92
C VAL A 51 -7.56 -18.15 -11.06
N HIS A 52 -7.84 -16.87 -10.86
CA HIS A 52 -7.46 -15.78 -11.74
C HIS A 52 -6.40 -14.92 -11.07
N TRP A 53 -5.51 -14.34 -11.87
CA TRP A 53 -4.49 -13.40 -11.42
C TRP A 53 -4.65 -12.06 -12.12
N TYR A 54 -4.55 -10.99 -11.34
CA TYR A 54 -4.64 -9.62 -11.82
C TYR A 54 -3.36 -8.86 -11.47
N GLN A 55 -2.86 -8.06 -12.40
CA GLN A 55 -1.79 -7.09 -12.19
C GLN A 55 -2.41 -5.70 -12.06
N GLN A 56 -2.07 -4.97 -11.00
CA GLN A 56 -2.45 -3.58 -10.82
C GLN A 56 -1.21 -2.70 -10.68
N LYS A 57 -1.06 -1.77 -11.62
CA LYS A 57 -0.07 -0.70 -11.52
C LYS A 57 -0.68 0.50 -10.79
N PRO A 58 0.11 1.26 -10.00
CA PRO A 58 -0.40 2.47 -9.34
C PRO A 58 -1.10 3.40 -10.32
N GLY A 59 -2.30 3.87 -9.96
CA GLY A 59 -3.11 4.77 -10.80
C GLY A 59 -3.81 4.13 -12.00
N HIS A 60 -3.72 2.81 -12.17
CA HIS A 60 -4.34 2.09 -13.28
C HIS A 60 -5.35 1.05 -12.78
N ALA A 61 -6.31 0.69 -13.63
CA ALA A 61 -7.25 -0.40 -13.35
C ALA A 61 -6.51 -1.76 -13.33
N PRO A 62 -6.99 -2.75 -12.54
CA PRO A 62 -6.46 -4.10 -12.59
C PRO A 62 -6.59 -4.73 -13.97
N VAL A 63 -5.54 -5.42 -14.41
CA VAL A 63 -5.46 -6.13 -15.70
C VAL A 63 -5.36 -7.63 -15.42
N LEU A 64 -6.23 -8.43 -16.04
CA LEU A 64 -6.17 -9.89 -15.96
C LEU A 64 -4.89 -10.41 -16.66
N VAL A 65 -4.07 -11.18 -15.94
CA VAL A 65 -2.82 -11.75 -16.48
C VAL A 65 -2.87 -13.26 -16.65
N ILE A 66 -3.63 -13.97 -15.81
CA ILE A 66 -3.91 -15.40 -15.93
C ILE A 66 -5.38 -15.64 -15.54
N TYR A 67 -6.06 -16.52 -16.24
CA TYR A 67 -7.39 -17.02 -15.90
C TYR A 67 -7.44 -18.55 -15.97
N ASP A 68 -8.50 -19.15 -15.42
CA ASP A 68 -8.72 -20.59 -15.44
C ASP A 68 -7.46 -21.39 -15.07
N ASP A 69 -6.81 -20.97 -13.98
CA ASP A 69 -5.56 -21.48 -13.39
C ASP A 69 -4.28 -21.33 -14.23
N SER A 70 -4.36 -21.46 -15.54
CA SER A 70 -3.19 -21.53 -16.43
C SER A 70 -3.36 -20.85 -17.78
N GLU A 71 -4.58 -20.42 -18.13
CA GLU A 71 -4.87 -19.76 -19.38
C GLU A 71 -4.44 -18.30 -19.36
N ARG A 72 -3.95 -17.83 -20.51
CA ARG A 72 -3.36 -16.49 -20.64
C ARG A 72 -4.15 -15.65 -21.64
N PRO A 73 -4.62 -14.45 -21.27
CA PRO A 73 -5.28 -13.54 -22.22
C PRO A 73 -4.35 -13.12 -23.36
N SER A 74 -4.93 -12.80 -24.51
CA SER A 74 -4.19 -12.22 -25.65
C SER A 74 -3.52 -10.90 -25.25
N GLY A 75 -2.27 -10.70 -25.69
CA GLY A 75 -1.47 -9.52 -25.35
C GLY A 75 -0.66 -9.62 -24.07
N ILE A 76 -0.89 -10.63 -23.22
CA ILE A 76 -0.04 -10.91 -22.06
C ILE A 76 1.18 -11.74 -22.51
N PRO A 77 2.41 -11.34 -22.14
CA PRO A 77 3.62 -12.03 -22.58
C PRO A 77 3.74 -13.47 -22.09
N ASP A 78 4.49 -14.28 -22.85
CA ASP A 78 4.70 -15.71 -22.59
C ASP A 78 5.43 -16.05 -21.29
N ARG A 79 6.14 -15.07 -20.74
CA ARG A 79 6.84 -15.17 -19.47
C ARG A 79 5.93 -15.38 -18.25
N PHE A 80 4.64 -15.05 -18.33
CA PHE A 80 3.66 -15.20 -17.24
C PHE A 80 2.96 -16.56 -17.32
N SER A 81 3.02 -17.40 -16.29
CA SER A 81 2.28 -18.67 -16.24
C SER A 81 1.61 -18.87 -14.90
N GLY A 82 0.46 -19.54 -14.90
CA GLY A 82 -0.24 -19.93 -13.68
C GLY A 82 -0.29 -21.43 -13.50
N ALA A 83 -0.40 -21.84 -12.24
CA ALA A 83 -0.73 -23.21 -11.86
C ALA A 83 -1.47 -23.20 -10.52
N SER A 84 -2.36 -24.17 -10.32
CA SER A 84 -3.01 -24.43 -9.04
C SER A 84 -2.86 -25.90 -8.66
N SER A 85 -2.61 -26.17 -7.38
CA SER A 85 -2.47 -27.53 -6.85
C SER A 85 -2.78 -27.55 -5.36
N GLY A 86 -3.74 -28.38 -4.96
CA GLY A 86 -4.16 -28.53 -3.57
C GLY A 86 -4.69 -27.20 -3.00
N ASN A 87 -3.97 -26.67 -2.02
CA ASN A 87 -4.33 -25.43 -1.32
C ASN A 87 -3.53 -24.21 -1.81
N THR A 88 -2.77 -24.33 -2.90
CA THR A 88 -1.90 -23.26 -3.39
C THR A 88 -2.07 -23.02 -4.88
N ALA A 89 -2.30 -21.77 -5.26
CA ALA A 89 -2.13 -21.29 -6.61
C ALA A 89 -0.86 -20.44 -6.72
N THR A 90 -0.18 -20.53 -7.85
CA THR A 90 1.10 -19.86 -8.10
C THR A 90 1.05 -19.14 -9.44
N LEU A 91 1.40 -17.86 -9.43
CA LEU A 91 1.77 -17.09 -10.61
C LEU A 91 3.29 -17.09 -10.73
N THR A 92 3.80 -17.60 -11.84
CA THR A 92 5.22 -17.56 -12.19
C THR A 92 5.45 -16.49 -13.26
N ILE A 93 6.45 -15.65 -13.04
CA ILE A 93 6.90 -14.65 -14.01
C ILE A 93 8.37 -14.95 -14.27
N THR A 94 8.69 -15.49 -15.44
CA THR A 94 10.08 -15.77 -15.83
C THR A 94 10.74 -14.52 -16.42
N GLY A 95 12.07 -14.43 -16.34
CA GLY A 95 12.79 -13.33 -16.98
C GLY A 95 12.31 -11.94 -16.53
N VAL A 96 12.10 -11.75 -15.23
CA VAL A 96 11.43 -10.58 -14.66
C VAL A 96 12.09 -9.28 -15.09
N GLN A 97 11.26 -8.31 -15.47
CA GLN A 97 11.65 -7.01 -16.00
C GLN A 97 11.17 -5.89 -15.09
N ALA A 98 11.78 -4.70 -15.17
CA ALA A 98 11.38 -3.55 -14.36
C ALA A 98 9.91 -3.12 -14.57
N GLN A 99 9.33 -3.43 -15.73
CA GLN A 99 7.93 -3.16 -16.06
C GLN A 99 6.93 -4.14 -15.41
N ASP A 100 7.43 -5.24 -14.84
CA ASP A 100 6.62 -6.24 -14.13
C ASP A 100 6.37 -5.85 -12.67
N GLU A 101 7.02 -4.79 -12.16
CA GLU A 101 6.71 -4.23 -10.84
C GLU A 101 5.27 -3.72 -10.79
N ALA A 102 4.49 -4.31 -9.87
CA ALA A 102 3.08 -4.05 -9.67
C ALA A 102 2.61 -4.75 -8.40
N ASP A 103 1.38 -4.45 -7.99
CA ASP A 103 0.64 -5.27 -7.04
C ASP A 103 -0.09 -6.38 -7.81
N TYR A 104 0.05 -7.63 -7.37
CA TYR A 104 -0.60 -8.78 -7.98
C TYR A 104 -1.62 -9.40 -7.05
N TYR A 105 -2.82 -9.66 -7.55
CA TYR A 105 -3.94 -10.17 -6.78
C TYR A 105 -4.42 -11.49 -7.38
N CYS A 106 -4.54 -12.53 -6.53
CA CYS A 106 -5.28 -13.72 -6.90
C CYS A 106 -6.77 -13.55 -6.59
N GLN A 107 -7.61 -14.24 -7.34
CA GLN A 107 -9.05 -14.25 -7.15
C GLN A 107 -9.63 -15.63 -7.44
N ARG A 108 -10.62 -16.02 -6.66
CA ARG A 108 -11.37 -17.29 -6.80
C ARG A 108 -12.86 -17.04 -6.59
N TRP A 109 -13.71 -17.94 -7.09
CA TRP A 109 -15.12 -18.02 -6.69
C TRP A 109 -15.26 -18.82 -5.37
N ASP A 110 -15.88 -18.21 -4.37
CA ASP A 110 -16.30 -18.92 -3.15
C ASP A 110 -17.76 -19.36 -3.29
N SER A 111 -17.96 -20.68 -3.26
CA SER A 111 -19.30 -21.28 -3.41
C SER A 111 -20.16 -21.09 -2.15
N ASP A 112 -19.53 -21.00 -0.98
CA ASP A 112 -20.26 -20.88 0.29
C ASP A 112 -20.85 -19.47 0.44
N SER A 113 -20.07 -18.44 0.11
CA SER A 113 -20.54 -17.05 0.10
C SER A 113 -21.16 -16.59 -1.22
N SER A 114 -21.11 -17.42 -2.28
CA SER A 114 -21.56 -17.07 -3.64
C SER A 114 -20.95 -15.75 -4.14
N SER A 115 -19.66 -15.56 -3.91
CA SER A 115 -18.97 -14.29 -4.18
C SER A 115 -17.54 -14.49 -4.69
N TYR A 116 -16.98 -13.45 -5.32
CA TYR A 116 -15.57 -13.42 -5.68
C TYR A 116 -14.73 -12.98 -4.49
N ILE A 117 -13.76 -13.80 -4.14
CA ILE A 117 -12.81 -13.52 -3.07
C ILE A 117 -11.45 -13.17 -3.66
N PHE A 118 -10.82 -12.12 -3.14
CA PHE A 118 -9.49 -11.68 -3.55
C PHE A 118 -8.48 -11.96 -2.45
N GLY A 119 -7.24 -12.21 -2.85
CA GLY A 119 -6.10 -12.21 -1.93
C GLY A 119 -5.72 -10.79 -1.50
N GLY A 120 -4.93 -10.71 -0.43
CA GLY A 120 -4.43 -9.43 0.12
C GLY A 120 -3.49 -8.66 -0.82
N GLY A 121 -3.06 -9.27 -1.92
CA GLY A 121 -2.11 -8.69 -2.86
C GLY A 121 -0.65 -8.95 -2.51
N THR A 122 0.18 -9.06 -3.54
CA THR A 122 1.64 -9.18 -3.43
C THR A 122 2.29 -8.08 -4.25
N GLN A 123 3.06 -7.21 -3.61
CA GLN A 123 3.89 -6.25 -4.31
C GLN A 123 5.15 -6.92 -4.87
N LEU A 124 5.29 -6.99 -6.20
CA LEU A 124 6.50 -7.48 -6.85
C LEU A 124 7.50 -6.33 -7.04
N THR A 125 8.74 -6.54 -6.58
CA THR A 125 9.85 -5.58 -6.70
C THR A 125 11.05 -6.22 -7.38
N VAL A 126 11.80 -5.45 -8.18
CA VAL A 126 12.90 -5.97 -9.00
C VAL A 126 14.27 -5.53 -8.43
N LEU A 127 14.96 -6.46 -7.78
CA LEU A 127 16.26 -6.29 -7.10
C LEU A 127 17.40 -6.08 -8.11
N GLY A 128 17.72 -4.83 -8.43
CA GLY A 128 18.84 -4.54 -9.34
C GLY A 128 18.79 -3.16 -9.96
N GLN A 129 17.63 -2.51 -9.93
CA GLN A 129 17.59 -1.08 -10.13
C GLN A 129 18.38 -0.38 -8.99
N PRO A 130 19.33 0.51 -9.30
CA PRO A 130 20.13 1.20 -8.29
C PRO A 130 19.21 1.88 -7.28
N LYS A 131 19.43 1.59 -5.99
CA LYS A 131 18.70 2.26 -4.92
C LYS A 131 18.92 3.76 -5.02
N ALA A 132 17.84 4.51 -4.98
CA ALA A 132 17.86 5.96 -5.03
C ALA A 132 17.18 6.49 -3.78
N SER A 133 17.90 7.31 -3.03
CA SER A 133 17.35 8.01 -1.86
C SER A 133 16.35 9.08 -2.29
N PRO A 134 15.26 9.31 -1.54
CA PRO A 134 14.30 10.37 -1.87
C PRO A 134 14.93 11.75 -1.76
N THR A 135 14.64 12.57 -2.76
CA THR A 135 14.75 14.02 -2.61
C THR A 135 13.50 14.51 -1.93
N VAL A 136 13.66 15.13 -0.76
CA VAL A 136 12.55 15.63 0.05
C VAL A 136 12.49 17.15 -0.07
N HIS A 137 11.34 17.66 -0.46
CA HIS A 137 11.00 19.09 -0.46
C HIS A 137 9.84 19.32 0.49
N LEU A 138 9.92 20.41 1.26
CA LEU A 138 8.88 20.81 2.19
C LEU A 138 8.44 22.23 1.85
N PHE A 139 7.16 22.41 1.60
CA PHE A 139 6.55 23.67 1.23
C PHE A 139 5.66 24.17 2.39
N PRO A 140 5.77 25.46 2.74
CA PRO A 140 4.88 26.07 3.73
C PRO A 140 3.46 26.25 3.18
N PRO A 141 2.47 26.51 4.04
CA PRO A 141 1.15 26.94 3.60
C PRO A 141 1.24 28.28 2.87
N SER A 142 0.32 28.51 1.94
CA SER A 142 0.26 29.80 1.24
C SER A 142 -0.34 30.89 2.14
N SER A 143 0.15 32.13 2.00
CA SER A 143 -0.38 33.27 2.78
C SER A 143 -1.88 33.52 2.52
N GLU A 144 -2.36 33.22 1.32
CA GLU A 144 -3.78 33.32 0.98
C GLU A 144 -4.62 32.30 1.77
N GLU A 145 -4.15 31.05 1.89
CA GLU A 145 -4.84 30.02 2.66
C GLU A 145 -4.95 30.40 4.15
N ILE A 146 -3.86 30.92 4.71
CA ILE A 146 -3.81 31.34 6.11
C ILE A 146 -4.74 32.54 6.35
N ASN A 147 -4.57 33.61 5.56
CA ASN A 147 -5.23 34.89 5.83
C ASN A 147 -6.71 34.90 5.40
N ALA A 148 -7.05 34.28 4.27
CA ALA A 148 -8.41 34.32 3.74
C ALA A 148 -9.28 33.16 4.26
N LYS A 149 -8.68 32.01 4.59
CA LYS A 149 -9.43 30.79 4.94
C LYS A 149 -9.17 30.29 6.37
N SER A 150 -8.24 30.91 7.10
CA SER A 150 -7.83 30.48 8.44
C SER A 150 -7.44 28.99 8.47
N LYS A 151 -6.80 28.51 7.40
CA LYS A 151 -6.32 27.14 7.21
C LYS A 151 -4.84 27.15 6.85
N ALA A 152 -4.17 26.03 7.08
CA ALA A 152 -2.77 25.89 6.74
C ALA A 152 -2.50 24.45 6.29
N THR A 153 -2.07 24.26 5.05
CA THR A 153 -1.62 22.96 4.55
C THR A 153 -0.13 22.99 4.23
N LEU A 154 0.66 22.16 4.92
CA LEU A 154 2.04 21.91 4.56
C LEU A 154 2.11 20.77 3.56
N VAL A 155 3.02 20.88 2.58
CA VAL A 155 3.21 19.85 1.54
C VAL A 155 4.64 19.32 1.61
N CYS A 156 4.77 18.02 1.83
CA CYS A 156 6.04 17.31 1.72
C CYS A 156 6.06 16.48 0.43
N LEU A 157 6.89 16.89 -0.52
CA LEU A 157 7.07 16.18 -1.79
C LEU A 157 8.31 15.30 -1.72
N LEU A 158 8.14 14.02 -2.04
CA LEU A 158 9.18 13.01 -2.12
C LEU A 158 9.36 12.63 -3.59
N GLY A 159 10.58 12.72 -4.11
CA GLY A 159 10.83 12.36 -5.49
C GLY A 159 12.11 11.58 -5.73
N SER A 160 12.15 10.94 -6.90
CA SER A 160 13.32 10.22 -7.42
C SER A 160 13.83 9.12 -6.48
N PHE A 161 12.96 8.40 -5.78
CA PHE A 161 13.38 7.29 -4.90
C PHE A 161 13.11 5.91 -5.46
N TYR A 162 13.92 4.94 -5.05
CA TYR A 162 13.75 3.53 -5.37
C TYR A 162 14.39 2.66 -4.26
N PRO A 163 13.74 1.61 -3.74
CA PRO A 163 12.42 1.07 -4.13
C PRO A 163 11.25 1.95 -3.70
N GLY A 164 10.05 1.68 -4.21
CA GLY A 164 8.83 2.49 -4.00
C GLY A 164 8.18 2.42 -2.61
N SER A 165 8.88 1.90 -1.59
CA SER A 165 8.37 1.81 -0.21
C SER A 165 8.94 2.93 0.66
N VAL A 166 8.07 3.77 1.20
CA VAL A 166 8.43 4.92 2.07
C VAL A 166 7.45 5.02 3.23
N GLN A 167 7.93 5.56 4.35
CA GLN A 167 7.08 5.96 5.48
C GLN A 167 7.33 7.43 5.78
N VAL A 168 6.25 8.21 5.94
CA VAL A 168 6.31 9.64 6.25
C VAL A 168 5.80 9.88 7.66
N THR A 169 6.50 10.72 8.41
CA THR A 169 6.14 11.14 9.76
C THR A 169 6.28 12.65 9.87
N TRP A 170 5.21 13.31 10.32
CA TRP A 170 5.20 14.73 10.58
C TRP A 170 5.53 15.02 12.04
N LYS A 171 6.24 16.12 12.28
CA LYS A 171 6.53 16.62 13.62
C LYS A 171 6.34 18.14 13.69
N ALA A 172 5.75 18.64 14.77
CA ALA A 172 5.82 20.05 15.16
C ALA A 172 6.63 20.19 16.44
N ASP A 173 7.60 21.11 16.45
CA ASP A 173 8.55 21.32 17.54
C ASP A 173 9.18 20.02 18.09
N GLY A 174 9.39 19.06 17.20
CA GLY A 174 9.95 17.74 17.49
C GLY A 174 8.94 16.67 17.95
N GLN A 175 7.72 17.05 18.31
CA GLN A 175 6.65 16.12 18.68
C GLN A 175 5.91 15.61 17.45
N GLN A 176 5.60 14.31 17.42
CA GLN A 176 4.94 13.67 16.29
C GLN A 176 3.48 14.12 16.16
N ILE A 177 3.07 14.44 14.93
CA ILE A 177 1.68 14.74 14.56
C ILE A 177 1.19 13.67 13.58
N SER A 178 0.00 13.12 13.86
CA SER A 178 -0.71 12.20 12.97
C SER A 178 -2.06 12.75 12.51
N THR A 179 -2.69 13.64 13.27
CA THR A 179 -3.96 14.27 12.90
C THR A 179 -3.79 15.16 11.67
N GLY A 180 -4.69 15.04 10.69
CA GLY A 180 -4.66 15.84 9.46
C GLY A 180 -3.56 15.44 8.48
N VAL A 181 -2.87 14.31 8.72
CA VAL A 181 -1.84 13.78 7.83
C VAL A 181 -2.45 12.87 6.77
N GLU A 182 -2.23 13.20 5.51
CA GLU A 182 -2.60 12.37 4.37
C GLU A 182 -1.39 12.11 3.50
N THR A 183 -1.09 10.84 3.22
CA THR A 183 0.07 10.46 2.38
C THR A 183 -0.38 9.63 1.19
N THR A 184 -0.01 10.05 -0.01
CA THR A 184 -0.34 9.33 -1.24
C THR A 184 0.46 8.03 -1.34
N LYS A 185 -0.12 7.01 -1.97
CA LYS A 185 0.66 5.83 -2.39
C LYS A 185 1.77 6.27 -3.39
N PRO A 186 3.00 5.78 -3.25
CA PRO A 186 4.07 6.05 -4.21
C PRO A 186 3.66 5.67 -5.64
N SER A 187 3.90 6.59 -6.56
CA SER A 187 3.61 6.44 -7.98
C SER A 187 4.90 6.31 -8.76
N LYS A 188 5.01 5.27 -9.60
CA LYS A 188 6.17 5.06 -10.46
C LYS A 188 6.16 6.07 -11.60
N GLN A 189 7.28 6.73 -11.82
CA GLN A 189 7.53 7.74 -12.84
C GLN A 189 8.17 7.10 -14.08
N SER A 190 8.26 7.87 -15.17
CA SER A 190 8.84 7.42 -16.44
C SER A 190 10.32 7.05 -16.35
N ASP A 191 11.06 7.56 -15.36
CA ASP A 191 12.46 7.22 -15.10
C ASP A 191 12.64 5.95 -14.23
N ASN A 192 11.55 5.18 -14.03
CA ASN A 192 11.42 4.02 -13.16
C ASN A 192 11.60 4.30 -11.66
N LYS A 193 11.73 5.55 -11.23
CA LYS A 193 11.75 5.91 -9.80
C LYS A 193 10.34 6.26 -9.33
N TYR A 194 10.19 6.45 -8.03
CA TYR A 194 8.91 6.75 -7.42
C TYR A 194 8.84 8.21 -6.97
N MET A 195 7.60 8.73 -6.95
CA MET A 195 7.22 9.98 -6.33
C MET A 195 6.04 9.77 -5.40
N ALA A 196 6.02 10.50 -4.30
CA ALA A 196 4.91 10.54 -3.36
C ALA A 196 4.79 11.95 -2.76
N SER A 197 3.60 12.28 -2.24
CA SER A 197 3.36 13.50 -1.49
C SER A 197 2.67 13.18 -0.18
N SER A 198 3.01 13.94 0.85
CA SER A 198 2.33 13.93 2.14
C SER A 198 1.87 15.35 2.46
N TYR A 199 0.68 15.46 3.02
CA TYR A 199 0.01 16.70 3.36
C TYR A 199 -0.26 16.71 4.85
N LEU A 200 0.02 17.83 5.50
CA LEU A 200 -0.38 18.08 6.88
C LEU A 200 -1.33 19.28 6.90
N SER A 201 -2.61 19.00 7.16
CA SER A 201 -3.65 20.02 7.25
C SER A 201 -3.89 20.45 8.68
N LEU A 202 -3.81 21.76 8.92
CA LEU A 202 -3.94 22.41 10.21
C LEU A 202 -4.95 23.57 10.13
N THR A 203 -5.44 24.00 11.28
CA THR A 203 -6.09 25.31 11.39
C THR A 203 -5.05 26.43 11.40
N GLY A 204 -5.45 27.64 11.03
CA GLY A 204 -4.58 28.83 11.12
C GLY A 204 -4.09 29.10 12.55
N SER A 205 -4.90 28.76 13.58
CA SER A 205 -4.46 28.83 14.98
C SER A 205 -3.39 27.80 15.29
N ASP A 206 -3.59 26.53 14.90
CA ASP A 206 -2.61 25.45 15.17
C ASP A 206 -1.29 25.69 14.43
N TRP A 207 -1.36 26.24 13.22
CA TRP A 207 -0.17 26.68 12.50
C TRP A 207 0.68 27.65 13.34
N ASN A 208 0.03 28.62 13.99
CA ASN A 208 0.68 29.66 14.77
C ASN A 208 1.15 29.24 16.17
N THR A 209 0.75 28.06 16.67
CA THR A 209 1.18 27.59 18.01
C THR A 209 2.60 27.02 18.01
N HIS A 210 3.09 26.53 16.87
CA HIS A 210 4.40 25.89 16.76
C HIS A 210 5.34 26.71 15.87
N GLU A 211 6.64 26.61 16.12
CA GLU A 211 7.63 27.37 15.35
C GLU A 211 8.27 26.52 14.25
N THR A 212 8.50 25.23 14.50
CA THR A 212 9.19 24.34 13.57
C THR A 212 8.29 23.19 13.14
N TYR A 213 8.15 23.00 11.82
CA TYR A 213 7.48 21.83 11.26
C TYR A 213 8.49 20.99 10.47
N THR A 214 8.42 19.67 10.65
CA THR A 214 9.36 18.72 10.03
C THR A 214 8.60 17.61 9.34
N CYS A 215 8.93 17.38 8.07
CA CYS A 215 8.62 16.14 7.36
C CYS A 215 9.83 15.20 7.47
N GLN A 216 9.64 14.07 8.14
CA GLN A 216 10.63 13.00 8.25
C GLN A 216 10.18 11.82 7.38
N VAL A 217 11.08 11.34 6.54
CA VAL A 217 10.87 10.25 5.58
C VAL A 217 11.82 9.12 5.90
N THR A 218 11.28 7.93 6.10
CA THR A 218 12.05 6.68 6.22
C THR A 218 11.99 5.94 4.90
N HIS A 219 13.16 5.67 4.31
CA HIS A 219 13.32 4.94 3.04
C HIS A 219 14.51 3.99 3.15
N ASP A 220 14.31 2.70 2.89
CA ASP A 220 15.36 1.67 2.95
C ASP A 220 16.16 1.69 4.28
N GLY A 221 15.45 1.88 5.41
CA GLY A 221 16.05 1.98 6.75
C GLY A 221 16.81 3.29 7.03
N LYS A 222 16.91 4.21 6.07
CA LYS A 222 17.52 5.54 6.23
C LYS A 222 16.47 6.60 6.48
N ASN A 223 16.84 7.62 7.24
CA ASN A 223 15.98 8.75 7.56
C ASN A 223 16.43 10.01 6.80
N PHE A 224 15.49 10.65 6.13
CA PHE A 224 15.63 11.92 5.45
C PHE A 224 14.67 12.92 6.09
N LYS A 225 15.09 14.17 6.30
CA LYS A 225 14.19 15.17 6.89
C LYS A 225 14.36 16.52 6.25
N LYS A 226 13.25 17.25 6.17
CA LYS A 226 13.22 18.68 5.91
C LYS A 226 12.39 19.35 6.99
N SER A 227 12.89 20.50 7.43
CA SER A 227 12.24 21.32 8.44
C SER A 227 12.07 22.73 7.88
N LEU A 228 10.98 23.37 8.25
CA LEU A 228 10.74 24.78 8.02
C LEU A 228 10.50 25.48 9.36
N GLN A 229 10.83 26.76 9.39
CA GLN A 229 10.47 27.64 10.49
C GLN A 229 9.33 28.54 10.05
N ARG A 230 8.26 28.58 10.83
CA ARG A 230 7.07 29.38 10.53
C ARG A 230 7.43 30.85 10.31
N SER A 231 8.30 31.41 11.16
CA SER A 231 8.75 32.80 11.04
C SER A 231 9.42 33.14 9.70
N GLN A 232 10.02 32.16 9.03
CA GLN A 232 10.70 32.34 7.73
C GLN A 232 9.78 32.20 6.51
N CYS A 233 8.50 31.87 6.74
CA CYS A 233 7.52 31.63 5.68
C CYS A 233 6.60 32.84 5.43
N SER A 234 7.08 34.05 5.76
CA SER A 234 6.35 35.32 5.69
C SER A 234 6.27 35.90 4.28
#